data_AF-A0A3D2GXF0-F1
#
_entry.id   AF-A0A3D2GXF0-F1
#
_cell.length_a   1.000
_cell.length_b   1.000
_cell.length_c   1.000
_cell.angle_alpha   90.00
_cell.angle_beta   90.00
_cell.angle_gamma   90.00
#
_symmetry.space_group_name_H-M   'P 1'
#
loop_
_entity.id
_entity.type
_entity.pdbx_description
1 polymer ?
#
loop_
_entity_poly.entity_id
_entity_poly.type
_entity_poly.pdbx_seq_one_letter_code
_entity_poly.pdbx_strand_id
1 'polypeptide(L)'
;MRKYTRIGTFLLALVMCLTMLTAQAESKLPLEVADLFTVKAWAHYAIANQPDMPENKAFAVMQEESGYEAALLVMRNTKSETNVLVLAEKSSAQADWKITMRNWGAVGQGDANVPQLAVLADGRFVIHYPNGDSAYFTHEANGWQLTNLSFGDTTQVEVTRSGMTFLTLSDNGKWVKTTVSGVVETAMAQFSMDRFPRTVAAAREHLTNPPTIPDSPWSWTYPYGFPQPSQYAKLAAGKQYAVYSAPSDTSFRAANGKALLSTNDWVQVFFEEDGYLLVQYAISRHQYRIGYIKADAVSNLSEVAEIGSWANYPAQVLRTSALTDDPLNSCGAVMTLTVGQQVTYLGQLGQEWAFVETTTAQGQRIRGFVELSELNVTRPDDADDNLNG
;
A
#
# COMPACT_ATOMS: atom_id res chain seq x y z
N MET A 1 -37.51 -13.29 -22.23
CA MET A 1 -37.18 -11.95 -21.68
C MET A 1 -35.75 -11.95 -21.16
N ARG A 2 -34.77 -11.56 -21.99
CA ARG A 2 -33.37 -11.41 -21.56
C ARG A 2 -32.65 -10.52 -22.59
N LYS A 3 -32.72 -9.20 -22.40
CA LYS A 3 -31.94 -8.19 -23.15
C LYS A 3 -31.82 -6.90 -22.32
N TYR A 4 -30.99 -6.89 -21.27
CA TYR A 4 -30.50 -5.66 -20.64
C TYR A 4 -29.17 -5.93 -19.95
N THR A 5 -28.08 -6.12 -20.71
CA THR A 5 -26.71 -6.20 -20.13
C THR A 5 -25.61 -5.79 -21.11
N ARG A 6 -25.87 -4.80 -21.98
CA ARG A 6 -24.84 -4.27 -22.91
C ARG A 6 -24.85 -2.75 -23.08
N ILE A 7 -25.41 -2.01 -22.11
CA ILE A 7 -25.51 -0.53 -22.17
C ILE A 7 -24.54 0.15 -21.17
N GLY A 8 -24.04 -0.55 -20.14
CA GLY A 8 -23.23 0.05 -19.09
C GLY A 8 -21.82 0.51 -19.52
N THR A 9 -21.17 -0.16 -20.47
CA THR A 9 -19.78 0.13 -20.83
C THR A 9 -19.60 1.23 -21.87
N PHE A 10 -20.65 1.54 -22.65
CA PHE A 10 -20.61 2.63 -23.63
C PHE A 10 -20.96 4.00 -23.02
N LEU A 11 -21.69 4.02 -21.89
CA LEU A 11 -21.98 5.28 -21.20
C LEU A 11 -20.76 5.86 -20.49
N LEU A 12 -19.85 5.04 -19.94
CA LEU A 12 -18.70 5.57 -19.17
C LEU A 12 -17.71 6.37 -20.04
N ALA A 13 -17.40 5.88 -21.25
CA ALA A 13 -16.50 6.57 -22.18
C ALA A 13 -17.15 7.83 -22.80
N LEU A 14 -18.47 7.82 -23.03
CA LEU A 14 -19.19 8.97 -23.56
C LEU A 14 -19.44 10.06 -22.49
N VAL A 15 -19.70 9.67 -21.24
CA VAL A 15 -19.94 10.61 -20.14
C VAL A 15 -18.66 11.34 -19.72
N MET A 16 -17.48 10.72 -19.79
CA MET A 16 -16.22 11.41 -19.45
C MET A 16 -15.67 12.33 -20.56
N CYS A 17 -15.98 12.07 -21.84
CA CYS A 17 -15.67 13.04 -22.91
C CYS A 17 -16.68 14.20 -22.99
N LEU A 18 -17.93 14.02 -22.54
CA LEU A 18 -18.95 15.08 -22.59
C LEU A 18 -18.87 16.07 -21.41
N THR A 19 -18.14 15.77 -20.33
CA THR A 19 -17.95 16.73 -19.21
C THR A 19 -16.98 17.86 -19.51
N MET A 20 -16.37 17.91 -20.71
CA MET A 20 -15.60 19.08 -21.16
C MET A 20 -16.47 20.33 -21.40
N LEU A 21 -17.80 20.23 -21.38
CA LEU A 21 -18.71 21.38 -21.45
C LEU A 21 -19.96 21.18 -20.59
N THR A 22 -19.80 21.24 -19.27
CA THR A 22 -20.87 21.75 -18.41
C THR A 22 -20.32 22.93 -17.64
N ALA A 23 -20.90 24.10 -17.90
CA ALA A 23 -20.59 25.36 -17.25
C ALA A 23 -20.56 25.17 -15.73
N GLN A 24 -19.36 25.09 -15.17
CA GLN A 24 -19.15 25.19 -13.74
C GLN A 24 -19.55 26.62 -13.36
N ALA A 25 -20.52 26.78 -12.46
CA ALA A 25 -20.67 28.05 -11.77
C ALA A 25 -19.32 28.33 -11.10
N GLU A 26 -18.73 29.51 -11.34
CA GLU A 26 -17.47 29.92 -10.70
C GLU A 26 -17.60 29.70 -9.18
N SER A 27 -16.97 28.64 -8.67
CA SER A 27 -16.97 28.39 -7.25
C SER A 27 -16.18 29.51 -6.61
N LYS A 28 -16.80 30.28 -5.72
CA LYS A 28 -16.08 31.23 -4.88
C LYS A 28 -15.46 30.47 -3.72
N LEU A 29 -14.20 30.77 -3.42
CA LEU A 29 -13.57 30.20 -2.25
C LEU A 29 -14.25 30.77 -0.98
N PRO A 30 -14.73 29.94 -0.04
CA PRO A 30 -15.27 30.43 1.21
C PRO A 30 -14.23 31.28 1.96
N LEU A 31 -14.65 32.40 2.54
CA LEU A 31 -13.76 33.28 3.31
C LEU A 31 -13.09 32.52 4.47
N GLU A 32 -13.84 31.65 5.14
CA GLU A 32 -13.34 30.79 6.22
C GLU A 32 -12.18 29.90 5.75
N VAL A 33 -12.19 29.44 4.49
CA VAL A 33 -11.10 28.65 3.92
C VAL A 33 -9.90 29.54 3.58
N ALA A 34 -10.14 30.74 3.04
CA ALA A 34 -9.07 31.71 2.77
C ALA A 34 -8.33 32.11 4.05
N ASP A 35 -9.06 32.27 5.17
CA ASP A 35 -8.52 32.66 6.47
C ASP A 35 -7.51 31.64 7.03
N LEU A 36 -7.65 30.35 6.68
CA LEU A 36 -6.69 29.29 7.06
C LEU A 36 -5.27 29.55 6.57
N PHE A 37 -5.13 30.35 5.51
CA PHE A 37 -3.84 30.63 4.85
C PHE A 37 -3.23 31.99 5.28
N THR A 38 -3.83 32.70 6.23
CA THR A 38 -3.31 33.98 6.75
C THR A 38 -2.23 33.81 7.82
N VAL A 39 -2.08 32.61 8.38
CA VAL A 39 -1.11 32.31 9.45
C VAL A 39 0.34 32.28 8.93
N LYS A 40 1.31 32.51 9.83
CA LYS A 40 2.75 32.60 9.52
C LYS A 40 3.29 31.43 8.67
N ALA A 41 2.77 30.22 8.86
CA ALA A 41 3.18 29.03 8.10
C ALA A 41 2.89 29.14 6.59
N TRP A 42 1.91 29.95 6.20
CA TRP A 42 1.49 30.16 4.82
C TRP A 42 1.88 31.54 4.28
N ALA A 43 2.67 32.34 5.01
CA ALA A 43 3.03 33.71 4.65
C ALA A 43 3.79 33.87 3.32
N HIS A 44 4.29 32.77 2.75
CA HIS A 44 4.95 32.74 1.44
C HIS A 44 4.16 31.92 0.43
N TYR A 45 2.92 31.57 0.72
CA TYR A 45 2.05 30.84 -0.17
C TYR A 45 0.92 31.74 -0.67
N ALA A 46 0.60 31.58 -1.94
CA ALA A 46 -0.61 32.12 -2.55
C ALA A 46 -1.38 30.99 -3.21
N ILE A 47 -2.68 31.17 -3.46
CA ILE A 47 -3.40 30.30 -4.38
C ILE A 47 -2.69 30.39 -5.73
N ALA A 48 -2.38 29.24 -6.31
CA ALA A 48 -1.65 29.18 -7.55
C ALA A 48 -2.41 29.90 -8.67
N ASN A 49 -1.68 30.54 -9.57
CA ASN A 49 -2.24 31.23 -10.72
C ASN A 49 -1.25 31.08 -11.89
N GLN A 50 -1.74 30.85 -13.10
CA GLN A 50 -0.94 30.89 -14.32
C GLN A 50 -1.54 31.90 -15.31
N PRO A 51 -0.72 32.52 -16.18
CA PRO A 51 -1.21 33.52 -17.14
C PRO A 51 -2.39 33.06 -18.01
N ASP A 52 -2.43 31.78 -18.38
CA ASP A 52 -3.46 31.19 -19.24
C ASP A 52 -4.51 30.39 -18.46
N MET A 53 -4.45 30.39 -17.11
CA MET A 53 -5.40 29.69 -16.27
C MET A 53 -6.69 30.53 -16.14
N PRO A 54 -7.88 29.97 -16.42
CA PRO A 54 -9.12 30.67 -16.13
C PRO A 54 -9.22 30.98 -14.64
N GLU A 55 -9.84 32.11 -14.30
CA GLU A 55 -10.02 32.51 -12.91
C GLU A 55 -10.72 31.40 -12.11
N ASN A 56 -10.34 31.25 -10.85
CA ASN A 56 -10.93 30.27 -9.92
C ASN A 56 -10.78 28.80 -10.32
N LYS A 57 -9.77 28.46 -11.13
CA LYS A 57 -9.45 27.06 -11.48
C LYS A 57 -8.34 26.43 -10.65
N ALA A 58 -7.64 27.19 -9.81
CA ALA A 58 -6.63 26.65 -8.90
C ALA A 58 -7.22 26.06 -7.61
N PHE A 59 -8.55 26.09 -7.49
CA PHE A 59 -9.27 25.47 -6.40
C PHE A 59 -10.62 24.95 -6.88
N ALA A 60 -11.21 24.05 -6.11
CA ALA A 60 -12.57 23.57 -6.31
C ALA A 60 -13.22 23.34 -4.96
N VAL A 61 -14.52 23.63 -4.85
CA VAL A 61 -15.28 23.53 -3.61
C VAL A 61 -16.50 22.65 -3.84
N MET A 62 -16.69 21.68 -2.96
CA MET A 62 -17.81 20.75 -2.96
C MET A 62 -18.57 20.88 -1.65
N GLN A 63 -19.90 20.78 -1.74
CA GLN A 63 -20.79 20.66 -0.60
C GLN A 63 -21.74 19.48 -0.85
N GLU A 64 -21.83 18.58 0.11
CA GLU A 64 -22.77 17.46 0.10
C GLU A 64 -24.04 17.83 0.88
N GLU A 65 -25.17 17.22 0.51
CA GLU A 65 -26.43 17.34 1.26
C GLU A 65 -26.30 16.85 2.73
N SER A 66 -25.32 15.98 2.99
CA SER A 66 -24.97 15.48 4.33
C SER A 66 -24.46 16.58 5.29
N GLY A 67 -24.11 17.76 4.75
CA GLY A 67 -23.43 18.83 5.47
C GLY A 67 -21.91 18.69 5.51
N TYR A 68 -21.36 17.71 4.79
CA TYR A 68 -19.93 17.64 4.54
C TYR A 68 -19.52 18.64 3.44
N GLU A 69 -18.47 19.40 3.68
CA GLU A 69 -17.92 20.35 2.73
C GLU A 69 -16.40 20.14 2.59
N ALA A 70 -15.91 20.30 1.36
CA ALA A 70 -14.50 20.15 1.06
C ALA A 70 -14.04 21.22 0.07
N ALA A 71 -12.83 21.72 0.27
CA ALA A 71 -12.15 22.64 -0.63
C ALA A 71 -10.77 22.08 -0.97
N LEU A 72 -10.55 21.82 -2.26
CA LEU A 72 -9.27 21.39 -2.80
C LEU A 72 -8.59 22.58 -3.46
N LEU A 73 -7.33 22.86 -3.13
CA LEU A 73 -6.59 24.01 -3.61
C LEU A 73 -5.16 23.64 -4.01
N VAL A 74 -4.63 24.30 -5.03
CA VAL A 74 -3.19 24.32 -5.29
C VAL A 74 -2.61 25.58 -4.69
N MET A 75 -1.72 25.42 -3.71
CA MET A 75 -0.98 26.52 -3.09
C MET A 75 0.44 26.58 -3.64
N ARG A 76 0.90 27.79 -3.91
CA ARG A 76 2.16 28.11 -4.58
C ARG A 76 3.08 28.88 -3.65
N ASN A 77 4.25 28.33 -3.33
CA ASN A 77 5.26 29.05 -2.54
C ASN A 77 6.00 30.09 -3.39
N THR A 78 5.72 31.36 -3.18
CA THR A 78 6.26 32.48 -3.97
C THR A 78 7.77 32.67 -3.86
N LYS A 79 8.45 31.99 -2.92
CA LYS A 79 9.91 32.03 -2.78
C LYS A 79 10.62 30.83 -3.40
N SER A 80 10.19 29.62 -3.06
CA SER A 80 10.89 28.38 -3.44
C SER A 80 10.42 27.80 -4.76
N GLU A 81 9.47 28.44 -5.40
CA GLU A 81 8.86 27.98 -6.62
C GLU A 81 8.09 26.64 -6.57
N THR A 82 7.72 26.20 -5.35
CA THR A 82 7.08 24.90 -5.13
C THR A 82 5.55 24.98 -5.11
N ASN A 83 4.92 23.90 -5.56
CA ASN A 83 3.47 23.68 -5.53
C ASN A 83 3.11 22.63 -4.47
N VAL A 84 1.95 22.78 -3.85
CA VAL A 84 1.36 21.80 -2.94
C VAL A 84 -0.14 21.74 -3.11
N LEU A 85 -0.69 20.53 -3.21
CA LEU A 85 -2.14 20.31 -3.15
C LEU A 85 -2.58 20.35 -1.68
N VAL A 86 -3.65 21.07 -1.39
CA VAL A 86 -4.20 21.25 -0.04
C VAL A 86 -5.66 20.87 -0.05
N LEU A 87 -6.07 20.07 0.93
CA LEU A 87 -7.47 19.78 1.20
C LEU A 87 -7.84 20.42 2.54
N ALA A 88 -8.92 21.20 2.53
CA ALA A 88 -9.60 21.66 3.72
C ALA A 88 -10.99 21.02 3.78
N GLU A 89 -11.42 20.62 4.97
CA GLU A 89 -12.70 19.93 5.17
C GLU A 89 -13.46 20.51 6.36
N LYS A 90 -14.79 20.45 6.27
CA LYS A 90 -15.76 20.80 7.30
C LYS A 90 -16.87 19.75 7.32
N SER A 91 -17.33 19.37 8.49
CA SER A 91 -18.36 18.33 8.66
C SER A 91 -19.17 18.55 9.93
N SER A 92 -20.22 17.76 10.14
CA SER A 92 -20.97 17.78 11.41
C SER A 92 -20.11 17.44 12.62
N ALA A 93 -19.10 16.58 12.46
CA ALA A 93 -18.12 16.25 13.50
C ALA A 93 -17.01 17.32 13.65
N GLN A 94 -16.84 18.17 12.65
CA GLN A 94 -15.85 19.24 12.61
C GLN A 94 -16.46 20.52 12.02
N ALA A 95 -17.09 21.30 12.89
CA ALA A 95 -17.88 22.48 12.51
C ALA A 95 -17.06 23.61 11.88
N ASP A 96 -15.76 23.67 12.13
CA ASP A 96 -14.85 24.65 11.53
C ASP A 96 -14.04 24.01 10.41
N TRP A 97 -13.80 24.76 9.33
CA TRP A 97 -12.87 24.34 8.29
C TRP A 97 -11.48 24.08 8.88
N LYS A 98 -10.87 22.94 8.52
CA LYS A 98 -9.46 22.67 8.84
C LYS A 98 -8.73 22.10 7.64
N ILE A 99 -7.45 22.43 7.54
CA ILE A 99 -6.54 21.77 6.61
C ILE A 99 -6.30 20.35 7.12
N THR A 100 -6.75 19.36 6.37
CA THR A 100 -6.64 17.94 6.72
C THR A 100 -5.56 17.22 5.93
N MET A 101 -5.12 17.78 4.80
CA MET A 101 -4.09 17.18 3.97
C MET A 101 -3.27 18.21 3.20
N ARG A 102 -1.99 17.87 3.01
CA ARG A 102 -1.03 18.55 2.15
C ARG A 102 -0.30 17.48 1.34
N ASN A 103 -0.27 17.62 0.03
CA ASN A 103 0.39 16.65 -0.85
C ASN A 103 1.20 17.36 -1.94
N TRP A 104 2.53 17.24 -1.85
CA TRP A 104 3.48 17.78 -2.84
C TRP A 104 3.65 16.87 -4.05
N GLY A 105 3.45 15.56 -3.91
CA GLY A 105 3.58 14.59 -5.00
C GLY A 105 2.39 14.61 -5.97
N ALA A 106 1.24 15.13 -5.53
CA ALA A 106 0.06 15.26 -6.38
C ALA A 106 0.19 16.37 -7.44
N VAL A 107 1.19 17.25 -7.37
CA VAL A 107 1.32 18.41 -8.27
C VAL A 107 2.77 18.56 -8.75
N GLY A 108 2.94 18.83 -10.04
CA GLY A 108 4.26 19.18 -10.57
C GLY A 108 4.73 20.53 -10.04
N GLN A 109 6.03 20.78 -10.02
CA GLN A 109 6.64 21.99 -9.43
C GLN A 109 6.82 23.11 -10.47
N GLY A 110 6.80 24.37 -10.04
CA GLY A 110 6.87 25.52 -10.94
C GLY A 110 5.54 25.87 -11.62
N ASP A 111 5.53 27.03 -12.27
CA ASP A 111 4.28 27.67 -12.70
C ASP A 111 3.58 26.87 -13.80
N ALA A 112 4.31 26.40 -14.81
CA ALA A 112 3.77 25.65 -15.95
C ALA A 112 3.10 24.31 -15.58
N ASN A 113 3.24 23.85 -14.33
CA ASN A 113 2.75 22.56 -13.86
C ASN A 113 1.55 22.65 -12.91
N VAL A 114 1.02 23.86 -12.64
CA VAL A 114 -0.16 24.03 -11.79
C VAL A 114 -1.39 23.43 -12.49
N PRO A 115 -2.04 22.39 -11.93
CA PRO A 115 -3.22 21.80 -12.54
C PRO A 115 -4.47 22.67 -12.33
N GLN A 116 -5.49 22.44 -13.16
CA GLN A 116 -6.83 22.97 -12.93
C GLN A 116 -7.63 21.99 -12.07
N LEU A 117 -8.38 22.50 -11.10
CA LEU A 117 -9.22 21.74 -10.20
C LEU A 117 -10.69 21.96 -10.54
N ALA A 118 -11.49 20.91 -10.39
CA ALA A 118 -12.93 20.96 -10.59
C ALA A 118 -13.67 19.99 -9.66
N VAL A 119 -14.97 20.24 -9.49
CA VAL A 119 -15.92 19.29 -8.90
C VAL A 119 -16.89 18.86 -9.99
N LEU A 120 -17.06 17.55 -10.15
CA LEU A 120 -18.05 16.99 -11.06
C LEU A 120 -19.44 16.98 -10.41
N ALA A 121 -20.47 16.91 -11.24
CA ALA A 121 -21.87 16.83 -10.77
C ALA A 121 -22.15 15.61 -9.87
N ASP A 122 -21.30 14.58 -9.94
CA ASP A 122 -21.38 13.38 -9.10
C ASP A 122 -20.59 13.49 -7.78
N GLY A 123 -20.10 14.69 -7.44
CA GLY A 123 -19.38 14.95 -6.19
C GLY A 123 -17.90 14.56 -6.22
N ARG A 124 -17.34 14.17 -7.38
CA ARG A 124 -15.91 13.87 -7.48
C ARG A 124 -15.07 15.12 -7.65
N PHE A 125 -13.92 15.17 -6.97
CA PHE A 125 -12.86 16.11 -7.33
C PHE A 125 -12.09 15.61 -8.54
N VAL A 126 -11.69 16.53 -9.41
CA VAL A 126 -10.83 16.25 -10.55
C VAL A 126 -9.65 17.19 -10.56
N ILE A 127 -8.48 16.62 -10.82
CA ILE A 127 -7.23 17.34 -11.07
C ILE A 127 -6.89 17.17 -12.54
N HIS A 128 -6.93 18.26 -13.32
CA HIS A 128 -6.57 18.31 -14.72
C HIS A 128 -5.15 18.87 -14.89
N TYR A 129 -4.23 18.04 -15.35
CA TYR A 129 -2.83 18.41 -15.49
C TYR A 129 -2.57 19.11 -16.82
N PRO A 130 -1.60 20.04 -16.89
CA PRO A 130 -1.29 20.77 -18.13
C PRO A 130 -0.89 19.87 -19.32
N ASN A 131 -0.41 18.66 -19.05
CA ASN A 131 -0.04 17.67 -20.07
C ASN A 131 -1.25 16.87 -20.62
N GLY A 132 -2.48 17.18 -20.20
CA GLY A 132 -3.70 16.48 -20.61
C GLY A 132 -4.05 15.26 -19.75
N ASP A 133 -3.23 14.90 -18.76
CA ASP A 133 -3.58 13.84 -17.82
C ASP A 133 -4.66 14.34 -16.84
N SER A 134 -5.40 13.42 -16.22
CA SER A 134 -6.38 13.77 -15.18
C SER A 134 -6.50 12.69 -14.11
N ALA A 135 -6.78 13.10 -12.87
CA ALA A 135 -7.04 12.21 -11.75
C ALA A 135 -8.37 12.57 -11.07
N TYR A 136 -9.17 11.54 -10.75
CA TYR A 136 -10.53 11.69 -10.24
C TYR A 136 -10.64 11.04 -8.87
N PHE A 137 -11.21 11.75 -7.91
CA PHE A 137 -11.30 11.31 -6.52
C PHE A 137 -12.73 11.37 -6.02
N THR A 138 -13.12 10.32 -5.30
CA THR A 138 -14.42 10.19 -4.65
C THR A 138 -14.24 10.24 -3.14
N HIS A 139 -15.14 10.92 -2.44
CA HIS A 139 -15.20 10.89 -0.99
C HIS A 139 -15.80 9.56 -0.52
N GLU A 140 -15.05 8.81 0.28
CA GLU A 140 -15.48 7.56 0.90
C GLU A 140 -15.31 7.63 2.42
N ALA A 141 -15.78 6.61 3.15
CA ALA A 141 -15.68 6.55 4.61
C ALA A 141 -14.24 6.69 5.16
N ASN A 142 -13.22 6.34 4.36
CA ASN A 142 -11.80 6.45 4.73
C ASN A 142 -11.13 7.70 4.12
N GLY A 143 -11.91 8.72 3.75
CA GLY A 143 -11.46 9.93 3.07
C GLY A 143 -11.39 9.76 1.55
N TRP A 144 -10.80 10.74 0.87
CA TRP A 144 -10.77 10.82 -0.59
C TRP A 144 -9.92 9.72 -1.24
N GLN A 145 -10.55 8.95 -2.14
CA GLN A 145 -9.94 7.84 -2.86
C GLN A 145 -9.90 8.10 -4.37
N LEU A 146 -8.78 7.78 -5.01
CA LEU A 146 -8.61 7.76 -6.46
C LEU A 146 -9.51 6.68 -7.06
N THR A 147 -10.34 7.07 -8.02
CA THR A 147 -11.25 6.16 -8.72
C THR A 147 -10.95 6.07 -10.21
N ASN A 148 -10.44 7.15 -10.81
CA ASN A 148 -10.06 7.13 -12.22
C ASN A 148 -8.79 7.93 -12.50
N LEU A 149 -8.10 7.51 -13.56
CA LEU A 149 -7.04 8.26 -14.21
C LEU A 149 -7.35 8.40 -15.71
N SER A 150 -6.86 9.48 -16.31
CA SER A 150 -6.78 9.64 -17.77
C SER A 150 -5.35 10.00 -18.12
N PHE A 151 -4.79 9.34 -19.13
CA PHE A 151 -3.48 9.65 -19.69
C PHE A 151 -3.67 10.14 -21.13
N GLY A 152 -3.67 11.46 -21.30
CA GLY A 152 -4.16 12.12 -22.51
C GLY A 152 -5.55 11.64 -22.94
N ASP A 153 -5.76 11.56 -24.25
CA ASP A 153 -7.06 11.23 -24.87
C ASP A 153 -7.22 9.75 -25.22
N THR A 154 -6.17 8.94 -25.07
CA THR A 154 -6.13 7.56 -25.59
C THR A 154 -6.20 6.49 -24.51
N THR A 155 -6.02 6.85 -23.24
CA THR A 155 -6.03 5.88 -22.14
C THR A 155 -6.83 6.40 -20.96
N GLN A 156 -7.88 5.66 -20.61
CA GLN A 156 -8.64 5.86 -19.37
C GLN A 156 -8.42 4.67 -18.46
N VAL A 157 -8.35 4.90 -17.16
CA VAL A 157 -8.12 3.84 -16.18
C VAL A 157 -9.13 3.96 -15.04
N GLU A 158 -9.83 2.86 -14.77
CA GLU A 158 -10.59 2.67 -13.54
C GLU A 158 -9.66 2.03 -12.50
N VAL A 159 -9.63 2.60 -11.30
CA VAL A 159 -8.72 2.21 -10.23
C VAL A 159 -9.52 1.69 -9.05
N THR A 160 -9.12 0.53 -8.54
CA THR A 160 -9.60 -0.01 -7.27
C THR A 160 -8.40 -0.42 -6.42
N ARG A 161 -8.61 -0.66 -5.12
CA ARG A 161 -7.55 -1.18 -4.24
C ARG A 161 -7.02 -2.56 -4.66
N SER A 162 -7.74 -3.28 -5.52
CA SER A 162 -7.39 -4.63 -5.99
C SER A 162 -6.94 -4.67 -7.45
N GLY A 163 -6.85 -3.54 -8.13
CA GLY A 163 -6.24 -3.48 -9.45
C GLY A 163 -6.61 -2.26 -10.27
N MET A 164 -6.22 -2.31 -11.54
CA MET A 164 -6.44 -1.26 -12.52
C MET A 164 -7.07 -1.83 -13.78
N THR A 165 -8.07 -1.16 -14.30
CA THR A 165 -8.76 -1.51 -15.54
C THR A 165 -8.54 -0.42 -16.58
N PHE A 166 -7.71 -0.75 -17.56
CA PHE A 166 -7.35 0.13 -18.68
C PHE A 166 -8.40 0.03 -19.79
N LEU A 167 -8.83 1.18 -20.27
CA LEU A 167 -9.51 1.36 -21.55
C LEU A 167 -8.54 2.12 -22.45
N THR A 168 -8.03 1.48 -23.48
CA THR A 168 -7.02 2.06 -24.39
C THR A 168 -7.57 2.13 -25.81
N LEU A 169 -7.44 3.29 -26.46
CA LEU A 169 -7.79 3.47 -27.86
C LEU A 169 -6.73 2.81 -28.73
N SER A 170 -7.14 1.82 -29.53
CA SER A 170 -6.27 1.14 -30.49
C SER A 170 -6.20 1.91 -31.82
N ASP A 171 -5.20 1.59 -32.65
CA ASP A 171 -4.92 2.26 -33.93
C ASP A 171 -6.10 2.27 -34.92
N ASN A 172 -7.05 1.33 -34.78
CA ASN A 172 -8.26 1.27 -35.60
C ASN A 172 -9.45 2.07 -35.03
N GLY A 173 -9.19 2.90 -34.01
CA GLY A 173 -10.19 3.74 -33.33
C GLY A 173 -11.12 3.00 -32.38
N LYS A 174 -10.86 1.72 -32.07
CA LYS A 174 -11.65 0.97 -31.07
C LYS A 174 -11.00 1.00 -29.70
N TRP A 175 -11.82 1.15 -28.67
CA TRP A 175 -11.41 0.99 -27.29
C TRP A 175 -11.23 -0.49 -26.90
N VAL A 176 -10.12 -0.80 -26.26
CA VAL A 176 -9.76 -2.12 -25.73
C VAL A 176 -9.76 -2.05 -24.21
N LYS A 177 -10.49 -2.97 -23.55
CA LYS A 177 -10.53 -3.07 -22.08
C LYS A 177 -9.57 -4.16 -21.60
N THR A 178 -8.71 -3.86 -20.63
CA THR A 178 -7.82 -4.85 -20.00
C THR A 178 -7.69 -4.57 -18.50
N THR A 179 -7.89 -5.60 -17.68
CA THR A 179 -7.75 -5.52 -16.22
C THR A 179 -6.44 -6.16 -15.77
N VAL A 180 -5.77 -5.52 -14.83
CA VAL A 180 -4.57 -6.00 -14.14
C VAL A 180 -4.83 -5.98 -12.65
N SER A 181 -4.75 -7.14 -12.00
CA SER A 181 -4.96 -7.28 -10.56
C SER A 181 -3.68 -6.98 -9.77
N GLY A 182 -3.84 -6.37 -8.60
CA GLY A 182 -2.77 -6.10 -7.64
C GLY A 182 -3.14 -4.95 -6.71
N VAL A 183 -2.37 -4.76 -5.64
CA VAL A 183 -2.66 -3.72 -4.67
C VAL A 183 -2.30 -2.34 -5.22
N VAL A 184 -3.23 -1.40 -5.02
CA VAL A 184 -3.09 -0.01 -5.45
C VAL A 184 -3.39 0.91 -4.28
N GLU A 185 -2.48 1.84 -3.99
CA GLU A 185 -2.72 2.95 -3.06
C GLU A 185 -3.66 3.97 -3.71
N THR A 186 -4.83 4.17 -3.13
CA THR A 186 -5.88 5.05 -3.65
C THR A 186 -6.03 6.34 -2.86
N ALA A 187 -5.45 6.47 -1.66
CA ALA A 187 -5.65 7.64 -0.83
C ALA A 187 -5.05 8.91 -1.48
N MET A 188 -5.87 9.97 -1.58
CA MET A 188 -5.42 11.27 -2.14
C MET A 188 -4.20 11.84 -1.38
N ALA A 189 -4.07 11.55 -0.09
CA ALA A 189 -2.93 11.97 0.72
C ALA A 189 -1.58 11.34 0.29
N GLN A 190 -1.61 10.16 -0.33
CA GLN A 190 -0.43 9.42 -0.80
C GLN A 190 -0.26 9.47 -2.33
N PHE A 191 -1.22 10.09 -3.02
CA PHE A 191 -1.29 10.14 -4.46
C PHE A 191 -0.12 10.92 -5.07
N SER A 192 0.41 10.40 -6.18
CA SER A 192 1.36 11.07 -7.06
C SER A 192 1.14 10.56 -8.46
N MET A 193 0.91 11.45 -9.43
CA MET A 193 0.59 11.04 -10.82
C MET A 193 1.68 10.12 -11.40
N ASP A 194 2.94 10.43 -11.15
CA ASP A 194 4.09 9.68 -11.67
C ASP A 194 4.24 8.25 -11.12
N ARG A 195 3.52 7.90 -10.05
CA ARG A 195 3.55 6.54 -9.49
C ARG A 195 2.67 5.56 -10.24
N PHE A 196 1.74 6.04 -11.06
CA PHE A 196 0.75 5.17 -11.68
C PHE A 196 1.24 4.65 -13.03
N PRO A 197 1.12 3.33 -13.29
CA PRO A 197 1.50 2.76 -14.55
C PRO A 197 0.60 3.30 -15.67
N ARG A 198 1.22 3.93 -16.67
CA ARG A 198 0.53 4.50 -17.84
C ARG A 198 0.08 3.44 -18.85
N THR A 199 0.63 2.23 -18.77
CA THR A 199 0.34 1.13 -19.71
C THR A 199 0.00 -0.16 -18.98
N VAL A 200 -0.72 -1.06 -19.66
CA VAL A 200 -1.01 -2.42 -19.16
C VAL A 200 0.27 -3.19 -18.84
N ALA A 201 1.32 -3.04 -19.65
CA ALA A 201 2.59 -3.72 -19.44
C ALA A 201 3.26 -3.24 -18.15
N ALA A 202 3.34 -1.92 -17.95
CA ALA A 202 3.86 -1.34 -16.72
C ALA A 202 3.02 -1.75 -15.50
N ALA A 203 1.69 -1.83 -15.64
CA ALA A 203 0.83 -2.28 -14.54
C ALA A 203 1.10 -3.74 -14.16
N ARG A 204 1.30 -4.63 -15.13
CA ARG A 204 1.68 -6.04 -14.86
C ARG A 204 3.07 -6.17 -14.24
N GLU A 205 3.92 -5.18 -14.44
CA GLU A 205 5.22 -5.11 -13.79
C GLU A 205 5.09 -4.59 -12.36
N HIS A 206 4.37 -3.50 -12.13
CA HIS A 206 4.38 -2.79 -10.84
C HIS A 206 3.36 -3.29 -9.83
N LEU A 207 2.20 -3.81 -10.25
CA LEU A 207 1.16 -4.24 -9.33
C LEU A 207 1.50 -5.61 -8.75
N THR A 208 1.52 -5.71 -7.41
CA THR A 208 1.82 -6.95 -6.70
C THR A 208 0.60 -7.47 -5.95
N ASN A 209 0.52 -8.79 -5.78
CA ASN A 209 -0.50 -9.43 -4.94
C ASN A 209 0.21 -10.17 -3.80
N PRO A 210 -0.44 -10.29 -2.64
CA PRO A 210 0.06 -11.18 -1.60
C PRO A 210 0.18 -12.61 -2.17
N PRO A 211 1.28 -13.32 -1.90
CA PRO A 211 1.38 -14.73 -2.26
C PRO A 211 0.39 -15.55 -1.42
N THR A 212 -0.05 -16.66 -1.98
CA THR A 212 -0.73 -17.70 -1.20
C THR A 212 0.30 -18.36 -0.28
N ILE A 213 -0.02 -18.48 1.00
CA ILE A 213 0.83 -19.19 1.97
C ILE A 213 0.62 -20.69 1.75
N PRO A 214 1.67 -21.46 1.38
CA PRO A 214 1.55 -22.90 1.19
C PRO A 214 1.07 -23.58 2.47
N ASP A 215 0.09 -24.47 2.32
CA ASP A 215 -0.33 -25.32 3.43
C ASP A 215 0.80 -26.23 3.86
N SER A 216 1.01 -26.29 5.17
CA SER A 216 2.00 -27.18 5.76
C SER A 216 1.31 -28.51 6.04
N PRO A 217 1.73 -29.62 5.41
CA PRO A 217 1.06 -30.89 5.58
C PRO A 217 1.17 -31.31 7.04
N TRP A 218 0.01 -31.49 7.69
CA TRP A 218 0.01 -32.07 9.03
C TRP A 218 0.55 -33.50 8.91
N SER A 219 1.67 -33.76 9.59
CA SER A 219 2.31 -35.07 9.61
C SER A 219 2.77 -35.39 11.02
N TRP A 220 2.86 -36.68 11.34
CA TRP A 220 3.54 -37.13 12.55
C TRP A 220 5.00 -36.66 12.60
N THR A 221 5.62 -36.47 11.42
CA THR A 221 7.00 -36.03 11.30
C THR A 221 7.21 -34.60 11.81
N TYR A 222 6.36 -33.66 11.36
CA TYR A 222 6.45 -32.24 11.70
C TYR A 222 5.04 -31.66 11.99
N PRO A 223 4.56 -31.74 13.24
CA PRO A 223 3.18 -31.38 13.58
C PRO A 223 2.91 -29.86 13.66
N TYR A 224 3.95 -29.02 13.52
CA TYR A 224 3.87 -27.57 13.63
C TYR A 224 4.06 -26.88 12.28
N GLY A 225 2.94 -26.56 11.63
CA GLY A 225 2.91 -25.76 10.42
C GLY A 225 3.04 -24.26 10.69
N PHE A 226 3.57 -23.53 9.72
CA PHE A 226 3.62 -22.09 9.72
C PHE A 226 2.18 -21.55 9.68
N PRO A 227 1.86 -20.50 10.47
CA PRO A 227 0.51 -19.95 10.54
C PRO A 227 -0.02 -19.50 9.17
N GLN A 228 -1.35 -19.54 9.04
CA GLN A 228 -2.05 -18.83 7.97
C GLN A 228 -2.31 -17.37 8.39
N PRO A 229 -2.38 -16.43 7.44
CA PRO A 229 -2.63 -15.03 7.76
C PRO A 229 -4.06 -14.83 8.25
N SER A 230 -4.25 -13.93 9.21
CA SER A 230 -5.57 -13.49 9.67
C SER A 230 -6.37 -12.90 8.51
N GLN A 231 -7.64 -13.28 8.43
CA GLN A 231 -8.59 -12.73 7.46
C GLN A 231 -9.16 -11.38 7.89
N TYR A 232 -8.97 -11.00 9.16
CA TYR A 232 -9.62 -9.85 9.78
C TYR A 232 -8.64 -8.71 10.06
N ALA A 233 -7.41 -9.03 10.48
CA ALA A 233 -6.43 -8.04 10.87
C ALA A 233 -6.04 -7.13 9.70
N LYS A 234 -6.29 -5.82 9.86
CA LYS A 234 -5.90 -4.80 8.90
C LYS A 234 -5.07 -3.73 9.58
N LEU A 235 -4.00 -3.31 8.90
CA LEU A 235 -3.20 -2.16 9.31
C LEU A 235 -3.82 -0.88 8.77
N ALA A 236 -3.68 0.21 9.52
CA ALA A 236 -4.02 1.53 9.00
C ALA A 236 -3.14 1.89 7.79
N ALA A 237 -3.74 2.40 6.72
CA ALA A 237 -3.03 2.81 5.51
C ALA A 237 -2.11 4.03 5.76
N GLY A 238 -1.12 4.25 4.89
CA GLY A 238 -0.21 5.41 4.98
C GLY A 238 0.79 5.37 6.14
N LYS A 239 1.05 4.21 6.76
CA LYS A 239 1.95 4.03 7.90
C LYS A 239 3.23 3.30 7.51
N GLN A 240 4.27 3.53 8.31
CA GLN A 240 5.53 2.81 8.22
C GLN A 240 5.94 2.26 9.58
N TYR A 241 6.45 1.03 9.59
CA TYR A 241 6.86 0.34 10.82
C TYR A 241 8.25 -0.26 10.65
N ALA A 242 9.08 -0.18 11.70
CA ALA A 242 10.35 -0.92 11.75
C ALA A 242 10.07 -2.43 11.79
N VAL A 243 10.78 -3.18 10.97
CA VAL A 243 10.61 -4.64 10.87
C VAL A 243 11.83 -5.34 11.47
N TYR A 244 11.56 -6.21 12.43
CA TYR A 244 12.53 -6.99 13.19
C TYR A 244 12.49 -8.46 12.75
N SER A 245 13.57 -9.19 12.96
CA SER A 245 13.63 -10.62 12.59
C SER A 245 13.06 -11.55 13.67
N ALA A 246 12.87 -11.05 14.89
CA ALA A 246 12.23 -11.76 16.00
C ALA A 246 11.39 -10.74 16.82
N PRO A 247 10.51 -11.18 17.75
CA PRO A 247 9.64 -10.28 18.53
C PRO A 247 10.42 -9.50 19.62
N SER A 248 11.36 -8.66 19.19
CA SER A 248 12.16 -7.79 20.06
C SER A 248 12.82 -6.69 19.22
N ASP A 249 12.90 -5.48 19.76
CA ASP A 249 13.60 -4.34 19.14
C ASP A 249 15.12 -4.47 19.14
N THR A 250 15.67 -5.40 19.93
CA THR A 250 17.10 -5.76 19.95
C THR A 250 17.48 -6.85 18.95
N SER A 251 16.50 -7.52 18.36
CA SER A 251 16.73 -8.58 17.38
C SER A 251 17.33 -8.02 16.08
N PHE A 252 17.88 -8.91 15.26
CA PHE A 252 18.47 -8.52 14.00
C PHE A 252 17.44 -7.78 13.12
N ARG A 253 17.88 -6.71 12.46
CA ARG A 253 17.07 -5.93 11.52
C ARG A 253 17.76 -5.89 10.17
N ALA A 254 17.11 -6.49 9.18
CA ALA A 254 17.61 -6.58 7.82
C ALA A 254 17.83 -5.21 7.16
N ALA A 255 18.40 -5.20 5.95
CA ALA A 255 18.76 -3.98 5.21
C ALA A 255 19.66 -3.04 6.04
N ASN A 256 20.68 -3.59 6.70
CA ASN A 256 21.63 -2.86 7.55
C ASN A 256 20.93 -2.03 8.64
N GLY A 257 19.97 -2.64 9.33
CA GLY A 257 19.21 -1.96 10.40
C GLY A 257 18.12 -1.01 9.90
N LYS A 258 17.74 -1.06 8.61
CA LYS A 258 16.77 -0.14 7.99
C LYS A 258 15.51 -0.82 7.45
N ALA A 259 15.30 -2.11 7.69
CA ALA A 259 14.09 -2.80 7.25
C ALA A 259 12.82 -2.08 7.74
N LEU A 260 11.96 -1.69 6.81
CA LEU A 260 10.71 -0.98 7.05
C LEU A 260 9.58 -1.68 6.29
N LEU A 261 8.41 -1.74 6.92
CA LEU A 261 7.14 -2.09 6.30
C LEU A 261 6.42 -0.79 5.95
N SER A 262 5.84 -0.72 4.76
CA SER A 262 4.92 0.34 4.33
C SER A 262 3.54 -0.27 4.14
N THR A 263 2.50 0.31 4.73
CA THR A 263 1.12 -0.18 4.60
C THR A 263 0.42 0.32 3.32
N ASN A 264 1.19 0.82 2.35
CA ASN A 264 0.66 1.31 1.06
C ASN A 264 0.59 0.20 0.01
N ASP A 265 1.22 -0.95 0.27
CA ASP A 265 1.11 -2.18 -0.51
C ASP A 265 0.45 -3.25 0.37
N TRP A 266 0.26 -4.47 -0.14
CA TRP A 266 -0.32 -5.55 0.66
C TRP A 266 0.55 -5.88 1.88
N VAL A 267 -0.15 -6.21 2.95
CA VAL A 267 0.42 -6.79 4.17
C VAL A 267 -0.49 -7.94 4.58
N GLN A 268 0.10 -9.10 4.82
CA GLN A 268 -0.52 -10.23 5.48
C GLN A 268 -0.08 -10.21 6.95
N VAL A 269 -1.04 -10.16 7.88
CA VAL A 269 -0.78 -10.25 9.33
C VAL A 269 -1.09 -11.67 9.77
N PHE A 270 -0.16 -12.34 10.47
CA PHE A 270 -0.33 -13.73 10.91
C PHE A 270 -0.91 -13.81 12.31
N PHE A 271 -0.11 -13.49 13.31
CA PHE A 271 -0.47 -13.55 14.71
C PHE A 271 0.30 -12.52 15.53
N GLU A 272 -0.06 -12.42 16.80
CA GLU A 272 0.66 -11.67 17.82
C GLU A 272 1.55 -12.60 18.68
N GLU A 273 2.77 -12.16 18.97
CA GLU A 273 3.78 -12.81 19.83
C GLU A 273 4.57 -11.73 20.59
N ASP A 274 4.53 -11.76 21.92
CA ASP A 274 5.32 -10.91 22.83
C ASP A 274 5.26 -9.39 22.56
N GLY A 275 4.11 -8.87 22.16
CA GLY A 275 3.89 -7.46 21.80
C GLY A 275 4.23 -7.12 20.35
N TYR A 276 4.45 -8.13 19.49
CA TYR A 276 4.79 -7.96 18.08
C TYR A 276 3.86 -8.77 17.17
N LEU A 277 3.60 -8.25 15.97
CA LEU A 277 2.88 -8.95 14.92
C LEU A 277 3.88 -9.58 13.94
N LEU A 278 3.74 -10.87 13.69
CA LEU A 278 4.37 -11.49 12.53
C LEU A 278 3.61 -11.05 11.28
N VAL A 279 4.32 -10.51 10.29
CA VAL A 279 3.76 -9.97 9.06
C VAL A 279 4.54 -10.42 7.84
N GLN A 280 3.87 -10.54 6.70
CA GLN A 280 4.49 -10.61 5.38
C GLN A 280 4.06 -9.41 4.55
N TYR A 281 4.99 -8.81 3.81
CA TYR A 281 4.71 -7.64 2.99
C TYR A 281 5.61 -7.57 1.75
N ALA A 282 5.17 -6.82 0.74
CA ALA A 282 5.98 -6.53 -0.42
C ALA A 282 7.06 -5.46 -0.13
N ILE A 283 8.30 -5.77 -0.50
CA ILE A 283 9.37 -4.78 -0.67
C ILE A 283 9.39 -4.30 -2.12
N SER A 284 9.21 -5.23 -3.05
CA SER A 284 8.99 -4.99 -4.48
C SER A 284 8.26 -6.18 -5.09
N ARG A 285 8.01 -6.15 -6.41
CA ARG A 285 7.47 -7.31 -7.15
C ARG A 285 8.36 -8.56 -7.08
N HIS A 286 9.65 -8.39 -6.82
CA HIS A 286 10.64 -9.47 -6.84
C HIS A 286 11.18 -9.82 -5.46
N GLN A 287 10.70 -9.15 -4.41
CA GLN A 287 11.19 -9.35 -3.07
C GLN A 287 10.11 -9.05 -2.05
N TYR A 288 9.83 -10.02 -1.19
CA TYR A 288 8.96 -9.85 -0.03
C TYR A 288 9.80 -9.88 1.25
N ARG A 289 9.14 -9.78 2.39
CA ARG A 289 9.75 -10.09 3.69
C ARG A 289 8.70 -10.57 4.65
N ILE A 290 9.07 -11.57 5.43
CA ILE A 290 8.42 -12.00 6.66
C ILE A 290 9.23 -11.45 7.85
N GLY A 291 8.56 -10.83 8.80
CA GLY A 291 9.21 -10.27 10.00
C GLY A 291 8.22 -9.75 11.01
N TYR A 292 8.72 -9.07 12.05
CA TYR A 292 7.96 -8.63 13.20
C TYR A 292 7.84 -7.10 13.26
N ILE A 293 6.64 -6.58 13.44
CA ILE A 293 6.38 -5.17 13.75
C ILE A 293 5.73 -5.06 15.14
N LYS A 294 5.74 -3.88 15.78
CA LYS A 294 5.05 -3.71 17.06
C LYS A 294 3.53 -3.87 16.91
N ALA A 295 2.90 -4.45 17.93
CA ALA A 295 1.47 -4.77 17.92
C ALA A 295 0.53 -3.55 18.00
N ASP A 296 1.05 -2.38 18.38
CA ASP A 296 0.34 -1.11 18.29
C ASP A 296 0.03 -0.65 16.84
N ALA A 297 0.50 -1.39 15.83
CA ALA A 297 0.18 -1.17 14.42
C ALA A 297 -1.26 -1.52 14.03
N VAL A 298 -1.94 -2.38 14.81
CA VAL A 298 -3.38 -2.66 14.64
C VAL A 298 -4.20 -1.86 15.65
N SER A 299 -5.37 -1.39 15.23
CA SER A 299 -6.29 -0.66 16.12
C SER A 299 -7.05 -1.59 17.07
N ASN A 300 -7.18 -2.88 16.73
CA ASN A 300 -7.88 -3.87 17.53
C ASN A 300 -7.13 -5.21 17.51
N LEU A 301 -6.43 -5.52 18.60
CA LEU A 301 -5.67 -6.77 18.72
C LEU A 301 -6.56 -8.02 18.76
N SER A 302 -7.84 -7.92 19.11
CA SER A 302 -8.74 -9.08 19.14
C SER A 302 -9.03 -9.66 17.75
N GLU A 303 -8.68 -8.95 16.68
CA GLU A 303 -8.81 -9.41 15.28
C GLU A 303 -7.55 -10.15 14.78
N VAL A 304 -6.50 -10.15 15.59
CA VAL A 304 -5.26 -10.89 15.37
C VAL A 304 -5.32 -12.16 16.22
N ALA A 305 -5.02 -13.31 15.62
CA ALA A 305 -4.87 -14.53 16.39
C ALA A 305 -3.66 -14.41 17.33
N GLU A 306 -3.77 -14.87 18.58
CA GLU A 306 -2.58 -15.12 19.40
C GLU A 306 -1.81 -16.33 18.84
N ILE A 307 -0.49 -16.34 18.97
CA ILE A 307 0.27 -17.54 18.66
C ILE A 307 -0.16 -18.70 19.57
N GLY A 308 -0.47 -19.85 18.97
CA GLY A 308 -0.74 -21.08 19.72
C GLY A 308 0.51 -21.57 20.46
N SER A 309 1.53 -22.00 19.71
CA SER A 309 2.88 -22.36 20.21
C SER A 309 3.82 -22.64 19.02
N TRP A 310 5.12 -22.45 19.23
CA TRP A 310 6.16 -22.94 18.32
C TRP A 310 6.64 -24.35 18.71
N ALA A 311 7.19 -25.09 17.75
CA ALA A 311 7.75 -26.43 17.98
C ALA A 311 8.92 -26.41 18.98
N ASN A 312 9.84 -25.46 18.82
CA ASN A 312 11.05 -25.30 19.66
C ASN A 312 11.94 -26.55 19.70
N TYR A 313 12.12 -27.23 18.56
CA TYR A 313 12.97 -28.41 18.47
C TYR A 313 14.43 -28.04 18.17
N PRO A 314 15.43 -28.67 18.81
CA PRO A 314 16.82 -28.54 18.40
C PRO A 314 17.00 -29.01 16.95
N ALA A 315 17.81 -28.30 16.18
CA ALA A 315 18.17 -28.73 14.83
C ALA A 315 19.61 -28.37 14.49
N GLN A 316 20.24 -29.21 13.66
CA GLN A 316 21.58 -28.98 13.15
C GLN A 316 21.57 -28.75 11.64
N VAL A 317 22.32 -27.75 11.21
CA VAL A 317 22.51 -27.41 9.80
C VAL A 317 23.42 -28.45 9.13
N LEU A 318 22.95 -29.10 8.07
CA LEU A 318 23.64 -30.22 7.39
C LEU A 318 24.68 -29.78 6.37
N ARG A 319 24.49 -28.62 5.73
CA ARG A 319 25.46 -27.99 4.82
C ARG A 319 25.35 -26.47 4.91
N THR A 320 26.33 -25.75 4.39
CA THR A 320 26.27 -24.27 4.36
C THR A 320 25.05 -23.82 3.57
N SER A 321 24.15 -23.08 4.21
CA SER A 321 22.82 -22.74 3.68
C SER A 321 22.48 -21.28 3.87
N ALA A 322 21.61 -20.75 3.02
CA ALA A 322 21.04 -19.42 3.20
C ALA A 322 19.92 -19.45 4.25
N LEU A 323 19.93 -18.49 5.17
CA LEU A 323 18.77 -18.11 5.95
C LEU A 323 18.11 -16.92 5.23
N THR A 324 16.86 -17.07 4.81
CA THR A 324 16.08 -16.05 4.09
C THR A 324 14.93 -15.51 4.95
N ASP A 325 14.55 -14.26 4.77
CA ASP A 325 13.28 -13.70 5.28
C ASP A 325 12.18 -13.66 4.19
N ASP A 326 12.47 -14.17 2.99
CA ASP A 326 11.60 -14.18 1.82
C ASP A 326 11.55 -15.58 1.15
N PRO A 327 10.90 -16.57 1.78
CA PRO A 327 10.85 -17.94 1.26
C PRO A 327 9.91 -18.12 0.05
N LEU A 328 9.09 -17.12 -0.29
CA LEU A 328 8.02 -17.24 -1.30
C LEU A 328 8.27 -16.40 -2.56
N ASN A 329 9.39 -15.69 -2.66
CA ASN A 329 9.74 -14.91 -3.84
C ASN A 329 11.24 -14.95 -4.15
N SER A 330 12.05 -14.05 -3.59
CA SER A 330 13.47 -13.93 -3.97
C SER A 330 14.35 -15.05 -3.43
N CYS A 331 13.98 -15.67 -2.31
CA CYS A 331 14.81 -16.58 -1.52
C CYS A 331 16.19 -15.99 -1.16
N GLY A 332 16.30 -14.66 -1.11
CA GLY A 332 17.55 -13.95 -0.87
C GLY A 332 18.06 -14.14 0.56
N ALA A 333 19.35 -14.46 0.71
CA ALA A 333 19.96 -14.65 2.03
C ALA A 333 20.01 -13.34 2.84
N VAL A 334 19.48 -13.37 4.06
CA VAL A 334 19.76 -12.36 5.10
C VAL A 334 20.96 -12.73 5.95
N MET A 335 21.29 -14.02 6.02
CA MET A 335 22.44 -14.56 6.73
C MET A 335 22.85 -15.91 6.12
N THR A 336 24.11 -16.30 6.26
CA THR A 336 24.59 -17.64 5.93
C THR A 336 24.72 -18.48 7.19
N LEU A 337 24.13 -19.68 7.18
CA LEU A 337 24.30 -20.70 8.20
C LEU A 337 25.46 -21.61 7.82
N THR A 338 26.32 -21.93 8.78
CA THR A 338 27.46 -22.84 8.55
C THR A 338 27.09 -24.28 8.86
N VAL A 339 27.69 -25.24 8.15
CA VAL A 339 27.57 -26.67 8.48
C VAL A 339 27.83 -26.94 9.97
N GLY A 340 27.00 -27.78 10.58
CA GLY A 340 27.07 -28.15 11.99
C GLY A 340 26.51 -27.12 12.96
N GLN A 341 26.14 -25.92 12.50
CA GLN A 341 25.54 -24.88 13.34
C GLN A 341 24.23 -25.37 13.97
N GLN A 342 24.07 -25.10 15.26
CA GLN A 342 22.84 -25.38 15.99
C GLN A 342 21.84 -24.24 15.79
N VAL A 343 20.60 -24.60 15.50
CA VAL A 343 19.45 -23.71 15.36
C VAL A 343 18.26 -24.31 16.09
N THR A 344 17.23 -23.50 16.32
CA THR A 344 15.97 -23.96 16.88
C THR A 344 14.91 -23.97 15.79
N TYR A 345 14.36 -25.13 15.47
CA TYR A 345 13.23 -25.30 14.57
C TYR A 345 11.93 -24.83 15.25
N LEU A 346 11.20 -23.92 14.59
CA LEU A 346 9.97 -23.32 15.12
C LEU A 346 8.72 -23.85 14.41
N GLY A 347 8.82 -24.14 13.11
CA GLY A 347 7.71 -24.66 12.31
C GLY A 347 8.11 -24.84 10.85
N GLN A 348 7.19 -25.38 10.05
CA GLN A 348 7.42 -25.67 8.63
C GLN A 348 6.47 -24.84 7.77
N LEU A 349 6.96 -24.27 6.67
CA LEU A 349 6.15 -23.57 5.67
C LEU A 349 6.12 -24.40 4.38
N GLY A 350 4.93 -24.90 4.01
CA GLY A 350 4.80 -25.79 2.87
C GLY A 350 5.53 -27.12 3.11
N GLN A 351 6.17 -27.67 2.08
CA GLN A 351 7.01 -28.88 2.20
C GLN A 351 8.51 -28.57 2.23
N GLU A 352 8.89 -27.34 1.88
CA GLU A 352 10.25 -26.99 1.49
C GLU A 352 11.00 -26.25 2.60
N TRP A 353 10.32 -25.46 3.43
CA TRP A 353 10.96 -24.50 4.30
C TRP A 353 10.76 -24.83 5.78
N ALA A 354 11.84 -24.75 6.55
CA ALA A 354 11.82 -24.70 8.00
C ALA A 354 11.98 -23.24 8.46
N PHE A 355 11.05 -22.77 9.28
CA PHE A 355 11.22 -21.54 10.04
C PHE A 355 12.06 -21.83 11.28
N VAL A 356 13.19 -21.14 11.41
CA VAL A 356 14.19 -21.40 12.44
C VAL A 356 14.61 -20.13 13.16
N GLU A 357 15.17 -20.32 14.35
CA GLU A 357 15.80 -19.29 15.16
C GLU A 357 17.27 -19.60 15.43
N THR A 358 18.10 -18.57 15.42
CA THR A 358 19.49 -18.65 15.87
C THR A 358 19.99 -17.25 16.28
N THR A 359 21.30 -17.09 16.41
CA THR A 359 21.95 -15.83 16.79
C THR A 359 22.95 -15.39 15.71
N THR A 360 22.98 -14.10 15.39
CA THR A 360 23.98 -13.52 14.49
C THR A 360 25.37 -13.51 15.13
N ALA A 361 26.41 -13.25 14.33
CA ALA A 361 27.77 -13.07 14.86
C ALA A 361 27.87 -11.93 15.90
N GLN A 362 26.96 -10.95 15.86
CA GLN A 362 26.88 -9.83 16.80
C GLN A 362 26.04 -10.14 18.05
N GLY A 363 25.57 -11.38 18.23
CA GLY A 363 24.78 -11.77 19.40
C GLY A 363 23.29 -11.42 19.31
N GLN A 364 22.79 -11.03 18.13
CA GLN A 364 21.38 -10.67 17.96
C GLN A 364 20.56 -11.89 17.60
N ARG A 365 19.39 -12.05 18.22
CA ARG A 365 18.40 -13.07 17.82
C ARG A 365 17.95 -12.82 16.38
N ILE A 366 17.85 -13.88 15.59
CA ILE A 366 17.36 -13.82 14.21
C ILE A 366 16.49 -15.04 13.92
N ARG A 367 15.32 -14.81 13.32
CA ARG A 367 14.50 -15.86 12.72
C ARG A 367 14.44 -15.70 11.21
N GLY A 368 14.27 -16.82 10.53
CA GLY A 368 14.15 -16.87 9.08
C GLY A 368 13.88 -18.28 8.60
N PHE A 369 13.94 -18.48 7.30
CA PHE A 369 13.66 -19.74 6.65
C PHE A 369 14.91 -20.33 6.05
N VAL A 370 15.05 -21.64 6.17
CA VAL A 370 16.07 -22.45 5.51
C VAL A 370 15.37 -23.66 4.91
N GLU A 371 15.89 -24.20 3.82
CA GLU A 371 15.32 -25.42 3.23
C GLU A 371 15.32 -26.55 4.28
N LEU A 372 14.18 -27.21 4.44
CA LEU A 372 13.96 -28.27 5.43
C LEU A 372 14.93 -29.45 5.20
N SER A 373 15.29 -29.72 3.95
CA SER A 373 16.28 -30.74 3.58
C SER A 373 17.70 -30.45 4.06
N GLU A 374 17.93 -29.23 4.56
CA GLU A 374 19.23 -28.77 5.09
C GLU A 374 19.34 -28.82 6.60
N LEU A 375 18.33 -29.38 7.26
CA LEU A 375 18.30 -29.53 8.70
C LEU A 375 18.20 -31.00 9.10
N ASN A 376 18.91 -31.33 10.17
CA ASN A 376 18.61 -32.49 11.00
C ASN A 376 17.87 -32.01 12.24
N VAL A 377 16.55 -32.18 12.28
CA VAL A 377 15.69 -31.76 13.41
C VAL A 377 15.61 -32.90 14.42
N THR A 378 16.00 -32.65 15.66
CA THR A 378 15.91 -33.61 16.77
C THR A 378 14.59 -33.41 17.51
N ARG A 379 13.64 -34.33 17.34
CA ARG A 379 12.33 -34.24 18.00
C ARG A 379 12.37 -34.85 19.40
N PRO A 380 11.44 -34.49 20.30
CA PRO A 380 11.34 -35.08 21.63
C PRO A 380 11.27 -36.62 21.60
N ASP A 381 10.55 -37.19 20.63
CA ASP A 381 10.38 -38.64 20.50
C ASP A 381 11.61 -39.35 19.91
N ASP A 382 12.49 -38.63 19.20
CA ASP A 382 13.74 -39.20 18.64
C ASP A 382 14.78 -39.46 19.74
N ALA A 383 14.57 -38.96 20.96
CA ALA A 383 15.42 -39.20 22.12
C ALA A 383 15.17 -40.56 22.79
N ASP A 384 13.99 -41.16 22.60
CA ASP A 384 13.61 -42.44 23.23
C ASP A 384 14.05 -43.67 22.42
N ASP A 385 14.29 -43.52 21.10
CA ASP A 385 14.74 -44.63 20.24
C ASP A 385 16.22 -45.04 20.46
N ASN A 386 16.95 -44.33 21.33
CA ASN A 386 18.32 -44.69 21.74
C ASN A 386 18.37 -45.48 23.07
N LEU A 387 17.23 -45.94 23.61
CA LEU A 387 17.18 -46.71 24.87
C LEU A 387 16.84 -48.20 24.74
N ASN A 388 16.72 -48.76 23.54
CA ASN A 388 16.70 -50.22 23.35
C ASN A 388 17.61 -50.62 22.19
N GLY A 389 18.71 -51.31 22.53
CA GLY A 389 19.66 -51.89 21.58
C GLY A 389 19.20 -53.17 20.90
#